data_AF-A0A843YW31-F1
#
_entry.id   AF-A0A843YW31-F1
#
_cell.length_a   1.000
_cell.length_b   1.000
_cell.length_c   1.000
_cell.angle_alpha   90.00
_cell.angle_beta   90.00
_cell.angle_gamma   90.00
#
_symmetry.space_group_name_H-M   'P 1'
#
loop_
_entity.id
_entity.type
_entity.pdbx_description
1 polymer ?
#
loop_
_entity_poly.entity_id
_entity_poly.type
_entity_poly.pdbx_seq_one_letter_code
_entity_poly.pdbx_strand_id
1 'polypeptide(L)'
;MILDKWEKFFKMHLPFVNATNSAAPTRYKTEQADARLPYKILVLCHTDDAAHVEQLMTQELLHAYVVQYQHSKLVGKGNLTNIAVEILCTIAERAKVVQLVTRLGLEKSVRSVRWESIPAKAAA
;
A
#
# COMPACT_ATOMS: atom_id res chain seq x y z
N MET A 1 -15.71 15.26 11.54
CA MET A 1 -16.47 15.07 10.29
C MET A 1 -15.54 14.68 9.13
N ILE A 2 -14.70 13.66 9.32
CA ILE A 2 -13.68 13.23 8.35
C ILE A 2 -13.88 11.77 7.91
N LEU A 3 -14.72 10.97 8.59
CA LEU A 3 -14.89 9.54 8.29
C LEU A 3 -15.66 9.24 6.98
N ASP A 4 -16.69 10.03 6.63
CA ASP A 4 -17.56 9.76 5.46
C ASP A 4 -16.88 9.88 4.09
N LYS A 5 -15.74 10.59 4.01
CA LYS A 5 -15.05 10.77 2.72
C LYS A 5 -14.25 9.52 2.30
N TRP A 6 -14.04 8.57 3.21
CA TRP A 6 -13.14 7.44 2.99
C TRP A 6 -13.86 6.17 2.49
N GLU A 7 -15.14 5.95 2.83
CA GLU A 7 -15.88 4.74 2.40
C GLU A 7 -16.03 4.63 0.87
N LYS A 8 -16.01 5.76 0.15
CA LYS A 8 -16.07 5.77 -1.32
C LYS A 8 -14.75 5.37 -1.99
N PHE A 9 -13.61 5.52 -1.30
CA PHE A 9 -12.29 5.14 -1.83
C PHE A 9 -11.95 3.67 -1.57
N PHE A 10 -12.42 3.08 -0.47
CA PHE A 10 -12.27 1.64 -0.21
C PHE A 10 -13.10 0.74 -1.17
N LYS A 11 -14.10 1.31 -1.86
CA LYS A 11 -15.01 0.58 -2.75
C LYS A 11 -14.49 0.33 -4.17
N MET A 12 -13.32 0.83 -4.55
CA MET A 12 -12.73 0.56 -5.87
C MET A 12 -11.43 -0.24 -5.68
N HIS A 13 -11.39 -1.47 -6.20
CA HIS A 13 -10.24 -2.39 -6.24
C HIS A 13 -9.96 -3.29 -5.03
N LEU A 14 -11.00 -3.92 -4.50
CA LEU A 14 -10.85 -5.30 -4.07
C LEU A 14 -11.84 -6.14 -4.89
N PRO A 15 -11.40 -7.17 -5.64
CA PRO A 15 -12.33 -8.21 -6.03
C PRO A 15 -12.77 -8.86 -4.72
N PHE A 16 -13.94 -8.46 -4.23
CA PHE A 16 -14.69 -9.26 -3.28
C PHE A 16 -14.97 -10.56 -4.04
N VAL A 17 -14.17 -11.60 -3.78
CA VAL A 17 -14.42 -12.93 -4.33
C VAL A 17 -15.72 -13.40 -3.69
N ASN A 18 -16.82 -13.09 -4.37
CA ASN A 18 -18.14 -13.62 -4.05
C ASN A 18 -18.15 -15.07 -4.54
N ALA A 19 -17.64 -15.98 -3.71
CA ALA A 19 -17.77 -17.40 -3.95
C ALA A 19 -19.21 -17.83 -3.62
N THR A 20 -20.14 -17.48 -4.51
CA THR A 20 -21.42 -18.18 -4.64
C THR A 20 -21.37 -18.94 -5.96
N ASN A 21 -20.86 -20.17 -5.90
CA ASN A 21 -21.50 -21.32 -6.52
C ASN A 21 -20.82 -22.63 -6.07
N SER A 22 -21.68 -23.63 -5.91
CA SER A 22 -21.53 -24.86 -5.16
C SER A 22 -20.44 -25.84 -5.61
N ALA A 23 -20.14 -26.75 -4.66
CA ALA A 23 -19.71 -28.15 -4.82
C ALA A 23 -18.20 -28.46 -4.74
N ALA A 24 -17.72 -28.65 -3.49
CA ALA A 24 -16.88 -29.77 -2.99
C ALA A 24 -16.27 -29.39 -1.62
N PRO A 25 -16.05 -30.32 -0.67
CA PRO A 25 -15.33 -30.01 0.57
C PRO A 25 -13.88 -30.49 0.43
N THR A 26 -12.97 -29.63 -0.04
CA THR A 26 -11.54 -29.98 -0.14
C THR A 26 -10.61 -28.87 0.33
N ARG A 27 -10.49 -28.68 1.65
CA ARG A 27 -9.20 -28.30 2.27
C ARG A 27 -8.42 -27.11 1.63
N TYR A 28 -9.07 -25.98 1.31
CA TYR A 28 -8.38 -24.80 0.73
C TYR A 28 -8.01 -23.70 1.75
N LYS A 29 -8.16 -23.94 3.07
CA LYS A 29 -8.23 -22.83 4.03
C LYS A 29 -6.89 -22.34 4.59
N THR A 30 -5.75 -22.95 4.25
CA THR A 30 -4.49 -22.64 4.96
C THR A 30 -3.37 -22.07 4.10
N GLU A 31 -3.33 -22.31 2.79
CA GLU A 31 -2.19 -21.86 1.96
C GLU A 31 -2.29 -20.40 1.51
N GLN A 32 -3.49 -19.82 1.49
CA GLN A 32 -3.70 -18.46 1.00
C GLN A 32 -3.33 -17.38 2.04
N ALA A 33 -3.18 -17.76 3.32
CA ALA A 33 -2.83 -16.84 4.40
C ALA A 33 -1.35 -16.42 4.37
N ASP A 34 -0.45 -17.29 3.89
CA ASP A 34 1.00 -17.03 3.81
C ASP A 34 1.46 -16.50 2.44
N ALA A 35 0.58 -16.48 1.45
CA ALA A 35 0.90 -15.90 0.15
C ALA A 35 1.18 -14.40 0.28
N ARG A 36 2.44 -14.01 0.15
CA ARG A 36 2.86 -12.61 0.08
C ARG A 36 2.54 -12.04 -1.29
N LEU A 37 1.74 -10.98 -1.31
CA LEU A 37 1.30 -10.30 -2.53
C LEU A 37 2.03 -8.95 -2.65
N PRO A 38 2.33 -8.51 -3.88
CA PRO A 38 3.00 -7.23 -4.12
C PRO A 38 2.02 -6.05 -4.01
N TYR A 39 2.45 -5.01 -3.32
CA TYR A 39 1.76 -3.73 -3.20
C TYR A 39 2.73 -2.60 -3.47
N LYS A 40 2.16 -1.49 -3.91
CA LYS A 40 2.87 -0.23 -4.10
C LYS A 40 2.26 0.83 -3.22
N ILE A 41 3.09 1.57 -2.51
CA ILE A 41 2.74 2.77 -1.76
C ILE A 41 3.35 3.96 -2.50
N LEU A 42 2.53 4.96 -2.76
CA LEU A 42 2.88 6.19 -3.46
C LEU A 42 2.61 7.37 -2.52
N VAL A 43 3.64 8.15 -2.24
CA VAL A 43 3.57 9.33 -1.39
C VAL A 43 4.04 10.54 -2.19
N LEU A 44 3.24 11.60 -2.18
CA LEU A 44 3.64 12.90 -2.69
C LEU A 44 3.84 13.82 -1.49
N CYS A 45 5.05 14.33 -1.30
CA CYS A 45 5.41 15.22 -0.20
C CYS A 45 6.20 16.43 -0.67
N HIS A 46 6.40 17.40 0.21
CA HIS A 46 7.36 18.48 -0.01
C HIS A 46 8.78 17.93 -0.14
N THR A 47 9.58 18.48 -1.05
CA THR A 47 10.95 18.03 -1.27
C THR A 47 11.83 18.23 -0.04
N ASP A 48 11.64 19.32 0.69
CA ASP A 48 12.41 19.63 1.91
C ASP A 48 12.19 18.58 3.02
N ASP A 49 11.02 17.94 3.02
CA ASP A 49 10.62 16.93 3.99
C ASP A 49 10.74 15.50 3.46
N ALA A 50 11.21 15.31 2.21
CA ALA A 50 11.24 14.00 1.57
C ALA A 50 12.07 12.98 2.36
N ALA A 51 13.23 13.40 2.90
CA ALA A 51 14.08 12.54 3.71
C ALA A 51 13.38 12.08 5.01
N HIS A 52 12.58 12.96 5.63
CA HIS A 52 11.81 12.61 6.82
C HIS A 52 10.72 11.58 6.49
N VAL A 53 10.00 11.79 5.38
CA VAL A 53 8.95 10.87 4.93
C VAL A 53 9.54 9.52 4.53
N GLU A 54 10.68 9.48 3.83
CA GLU A 54 11.41 8.25 3.51
C GLU A 54 11.83 7.49 4.77
N GLN A 55 12.35 8.20 5.77
CA GLN A 55 12.76 7.59 7.03
C GLN A 55 11.56 7.02 7.79
N LEU A 56 10.43 7.74 7.82
CA LEU A 56 9.20 7.25 8.42
C LEU A 56 8.68 5.99 7.71
N MET A 57 8.67 5.99 6.37
CA MET A 57 8.32 4.80 5.59
C MET A 57 9.27 3.64 5.90
N THR A 58 10.57 3.90 5.93
CA THR A 58 11.60 2.89 6.20
C THR A 58 11.44 2.29 7.59
N GLN A 59 11.23 3.10 8.62
CA GLN A 59 11.05 2.64 9.99
C GLN A 59 9.80 1.76 10.15
N GLU A 60 8.68 2.15 9.54
CA GLU A 60 7.44 1.39 9.65
C GLU A 60 7.45 0.14 8.75
N LEU A 61 8.15 0.20 7.60
CA LEU A 61 8.16 -0.88 6.63
C LEU A 61 9.20 -1.97 6.94
N LEU A 62 10.41 -1.60 7.35
CA LEU A 62 11.50 -2.57 7.59
C LEU A 62 11.23 -3.54 8.74
N HIS A 63 10.41 -3.15 9.71
CA HIS A 63 10.06 -4.03 10.83
C HIS A 63 8.94 -5.02 10.51
N ALA A 64 8.21 -4.81 9.41
CA ALA A 64 6.95 -5.51 9.15
C ALA A 64 6.84 -6.14 7.77
N TYR A 65 7.68 -5.80 6.80
CA TYR A 65 7.54 -6.26 5.41
C TYR A 65 8.87 -6.55 4.73
N VAL A 66 8.78 -7.33 3.65
CA VAL A 66 9.87 -7.45 2.69
C VAL A 66 9.73 -6.31 1.68
N VAL A 67 10.59 -5.30 1.78
CA VAL A 67 10.69 -4.21 0.81
C VAL A 67 11.40 -4.74 -0.43
N GLN A 68 10.75 -4.65 -1.59
CA GLN A 68 11.33 -5.09 -2.87
C GLN A 68 12.04 -3.95 -3.60
N TYR A 69 11.46 -2.75 -3.54
CA TYR A 69 11.93 -1.60 -4.29
C TYR A 69 11.52 -0.31 -3.59
N GLN A 70 12.44 0.66 -3.54
CA GLN A 70 12.17 2.01 -3.05
C GLN A 70 12.84 3.01 -3.99
N HIS A 71 12.07 4.00 -4.43
CA HIS A 71 12.58 5.05 -5.30
C HIS A 71 11.87 6.37 -5.05
N SER A 72 12.64 7.45 -5.08
CA SER A 72 12.14 8.81 -4.91
C SER A 72 12.48 9.64 -6.12
N LYS A 73 11.50 10.38 -6.62
CA LYS A 73 11.62 11.21 -7.82
C LYS A 73 11.00 12.57 -7.60
N LEU A 74 11.72 13.63 -7.97
CA LEU A 74 11.14 14.97 -8.06
C LEU A 74 10.02 15.00 -9.11
N VAL A 75 8.92 15.68 -8.77
CA VAL A 75 7.79 15.84 -9.68
C VAL A 75 7.91 17.17 -10.42
N GLY A 76 8.25 17.10 -11.71
CA GLY A 76 8.35 18.27 -12.58
C GLY A 76 9.52 19.19 -12.21
N LYS A 77 9.29 20.51 -12.27
CA LYS A 77 10.25 21.55 -11.80
C LYS A 77 9.94 22.05 -10.38
N GLY A 78 9.12 21.31 -9.62
CA GLY A 78 8.50 21.79 -8.38
C GLY A 78 9.23 21.39 -7.10
N ASN A 79 8.66 21.87 -5.99
CA ASN A 79 9.01 21.61 -4.58
C ASN A 79 8.37 20.32 -4.03
N LEU A 80 8.00 19.38 -4.91
CA LEU A 80 7.32 18.14 -4.54
C LEU A 80 8.13 16.92 -4.98
N THR A 81 8.21 15.93 -4.10
CA THR A 81 8.85 14.64 -4.33
C THR A 81 7.81 13.53 -4.27
N ASN A 82 7.83 12.65 -5.26
CA ASN A 82 7.06 11.41 -5.27
C ASN A 82 7.97 10.27 -4.80
N ILE A 83 7.59 9.65 -3.71
CA ILE A 83 8.25 8.50 -3.11
C ILE A 83 7.39 7.28 -3.41
N ALA A 84 7.99 6.28 -4.04
CA ALA A 84 7.35 5.01 -4.35
C ALA A 84 8.06 3.88 -3.61
N VAL A 85 7.30 3.05 -2.90
CA VAL A 85 7.81 1.85 -2.25
C VAL A 85 6.98 0.65 -2.65
N GLU A 86 7.63 -0.40 -3.11
CA GLU A 86 7.03 -1.69 -3.43
C GLU A 86 7.37 -2.69 -2.34
N ILE A 87 6.33 -3.32 -1.80
CA ILE A 87 6.41 -4.24 -0.67
C ILE A 87 5.72 -5.55 -0.99
N LEU A 88 6.21 -6.63 -0.41
CA LEU A 88 5.50 -7.90 -0.33
C LEU A 88 4.87 -8.02 1.06
N CYS A 89 3.56 -8.22 1.10
CA CYS A 89 2.85 -8.45 2.36
C CYS A 89 1.77 -9.52 2.24
N THR A 90 1.55 -10.25 3.32
CA THR A 90 0.44 -11.21 3.47
C THR A 90 -0.88 -10.48 3.66
N ILE A 91 -1.99 -11.20 3.53
CA ILE A 91 -3.33 -10.64 3.79
C ILE A 91 -3.45 -10.14 5.23
N ALA A 92 -2.84 -10.83 6.20
CA ALA A 92 -2.84 -10.43 7.61
C ALA A 92 -2.08 -9.12 7.85
N GLU A 93 -1.01 -8.88 7.09
CA GLU A 93 -0.19 -7.68 7.19
C GLU A 93 -0.81 -6.47 6.49
N ARG A 94 -1.84 -6.64 5.65
CA ARG A 94 -2.50 -5.51 4.95
C ARG A 94 -3.05 -4.45 5.90
N ALA A 95 -3.55 -4.84 7.06
CA ALA A 95 -4.06 -3.87 8.05
C ALA A 95 -2.98 -2.88 8.49
N LYS A 96 -1.72 -3.35 8.61
CA LYS A 96 -0.57 -2.51 8.94
C LYS A 96 -0.21 -1.57 7.77
N VAL A 97 -0.46 -1.95 6.52
CA VAL A 97 -0.23 -1.08 5.34
C VAL A 97 -1.21 0.10 5.38
N VAL A 98 -2.47 -0.19 5.69
CA VAL A 98 -3.50 0.85 5.86
C VAL A 98 -3.16 1.78 7.01
N GLN A 99 -2.65 1.25 8.13
CA GLN A 99 -2.18 2.08 9.25
C GLN A 99 -1.03 3.00 8.83
N LEU A 100 -0.04 2.48 8.10
CA LEU A 100 1.06 3.28 7.56
C LEU A 100 0.55 4.39 6.63
N VAL A 101 -0.28 4.05 5.64
CA VAL A 101 -0.88 5.01 4.70
C VAL A 101 -1.66 6.10 5.44
N THR A 102 -2.37 5.72 6.50
CA THR A 102 -3.12 6.66 7.35
C THR A 102 -2.17 7.60 8.08
N ARG A 103 -1.11 7.07 8.71
CA ARG A 103 -0.11 7.87 9.42
C ARG A 103 0.60 8.84 8.49
N LEU A 104 1.03 8.38 7.31
CA LEU A 104 1.62 9.22 6.28
C LEU A 104 0.65 10.33 5.83
N GLY A 105 -0.65 10.04 5.77
CA GLY A 105 -1.67 11.03 5.45
C GLY A 105 -1.87 12.12 6.51
N LEU A 106 -1.36 11.92 7.73
CA LEU A 106 -1.39 12.92 8.81
C LEU A 106 -0.14 13.82 8.83
N GLU A 107 0.90 13.46 8.08
CA GLU A 107 2.12 14.26 7.99
C GLU A 107 1.87 15.58 7.27
N LYS A 108 2.29 16.69 7.88
CA LYS A 108 2.00 18.05 7.36
C LYS A 108 2.59 18.32 5.98
N SER A 109 3.72 17.68 5.69
CA SER A 109 4.45 17.80 4.43
C SER A 109 3.87 16.94 3.31
N VAL A 110 2.99 16.00 3.64
CA VAL A 110 2.40 15.06 2.68
C VAL A 110 1.16 15.68 2.04
N ARG A 111 1.12 15.65 0.71
CA ARG A 111 0.02 16.18 -0.11
C ARG A 111 -0.93 15.09 -0.57
N SER A 112 -0.42 13.89 -0.78
CA SER A 112 -1.27 12.73 -1.07
C SER A 112 -0.54 11.44 -0.74
N VAL A 113 -1.29 10.46 -0.26
CA VAL A 113 -0.83 9.08 -0.11
C VAL A 113 -1.81 8.18 -0.83
N ARG A 114 -1.30 7.20 -1.56
CA ARG A 114 -2.07 6.16 -2.21
C ARG A 114 -1.36 4.83 -2.05
N TRP A 115 -2.12 3.75 -2.11
CA TRP A 115 -1.58 2.42 -2.18
C TRP A 115 -2.42 1.59 -3.14
N GLU A 116 -1.78 0.64 -3.82
CA GLU A 116 -2.41 -0.23 -4.81
C GLU A 116 -1.79 -1.62 -4.78
N SER A 117 -2.59 -2.65 -5.05
CA SER A 117 -2.06 -3.98 -5.33
C SER A 117 -1.41 -3.97 -6.71
N ILE A 118 -0.20 -4.49 -6.82
CA ILE A 118 0.43 -4.67 -8.13
C ILE A 118 -0.17 -5.96 -8.70
N PRO A 119 -0.91 -5.91 -9.83
CA PRO A 119 -1.37 -7.15 -10.46
C PRO A 119 -0.14 -7.98 -10.78
N ALA A 120 -0.13 -9.26 -10.39
CA ALA A 120 0.90 -10.19 -10.82
C ALA A 120 0.94 -10.10 -12.34
N LYS A 121 2.02 -9.52 -12.86
CA LYS A 121 2.21 -9.37 -14.30
C LYS A 121 2.07 -10.78 -14.86
N ALA A 122 0.99 -11.04 -15.61
CA ALA A 122 0.93 -12.21 -16.46
C ALA A 122 2.19 -12.13 -17.31
N ALA A 123 3.12 -13.04 -17.06
CA ALA A 123 4.37 -13.10 -17.80
C ALA A 123 4.01 -13.06 -19.29
N ALA A 124 4.46 -12.01 -19.97
CA ALA A 124 4.45 -11.96 -21.43
C ALA A 124 5.68 -12.70 -21.92
#